data_AF-A0A1I8HFS8-F1
#
_entry.id   AF-A0A1I8HFS8-F1
#
_cell.length_a   1.000
_cell.length_b   1.000
_cell.length_c   1.000
_cell.angle_alpha   90.00
_cell.angle_beta   90.00
_cell.angle_gamma   90.00
#
_symmetry.space_group_name_H-M   'P 1'
#
loop_
_entity.id
_entity.type
_entity.pdbx_description
1 polymer ?
#
loop_
_entity_poly.entity_id
_entity_poly.type
_entity_poly.pdbx_seq_one_letter_code
_entity_poly.pdbx_strand_id
1 'polypeptide(L)'
;MKKRSLQQRRRLGETSCGPSSVNVELPEESSLNISPITIDEVLQLAKKTPGNKATGPDDVPVEVLLLPQVALEVRRVMNCVLAGGPAPAEWRTAHIVGIPKKPGS
;
A
#
# COMPACT_ATOMS: atom_id res chain seq x y z
N MET A 1 -47.35 22.48 -29.72
CA MET A 1 -46.37 21.94 -30.71
C MET A 1 -45.60 23.09 -31.37
N LYS A 2 -44.32 23.29 -31.02
CA LYS A 2 -43.18 23.68 -31.88
C LYS A 2 -41.99 24.07 -31.01
N LYS A 3 -40.83 23.53 -31.37
CA LYS A 3 -39.56 23.43 -30.63
C LYS A 3 -38.63 24.63 -30.91
N ARG A 4 -37.49 24.67 -30.16
CA ARG A 4 -36.19 25.37 -30.39
C ARG A 4 -35.99 26.58 -29.44
N SER A 5 -34.84 26.88 -28.83
CA SER A 5 -33.45 26.40 -28.92
C SER A 5 -32.64 26.90 -27.70
N LEU A 6 -31.58 26.16 -27.36
CA LEU A 6 -30.53 26.45 -26.37
C LEU A 6 -29.76 27.77 -26.61
N GLN A 7 -29.40 28.47 -25.53
CA GLN A 7 -28.01 28.77 -25.09
C GLN A 7 -27.97 30.02 -24.20
N GLN A 8 -27.71 29.86 -22.90
CA GLN A 8 -27.07 30.91 -22.10
C GLN A 8 -25.79 30.31 -21.51
N ARG A 9 -24.67 30.64 -22.16
CA ARG A 9 -23.31 30.20 -21.82
C ARG A 9 -22.92 30.72 -20.44
N ARG A 10 -22.79 29.85 -19.44
CA ARG A 10 -21.98 30.15 -18.26
C ARG A 10 -20.51 30.03 -18.66
N ARG A 11 -19.77 31.14 -18.55
CA ARG A 11 -18.30 31.15 -18.63
C ARG A 11 -17.78 30.27 -17.50
N LEU A 12 -17.24 29.10 -17.83
CA LEU A 12 -16.31 28.42 -16.94
C LEU A 12 -15.01 29.23 -17.03
N GLY A 13 -14.63 29.86 -15.92
CA GLY A 13 -13.27 30.35 -15.78
C GLY A 13 -12.35 29.15 -15.84
N GLU A 14 -11.48 29.12 -16.85
CA GLU A 14 -10.38 28.17 -16.94
C GLU A 14 -9.39 28.51 -15.82
N THR A 15 -9.54 27.86 -14.67
CA THR A 15 -8.38 27.62 -13.81
C THR A 15 -7.57 26.52 -14.49
N SER A 16 -6.63 26.94 -15.32
CA SER A 16 -5.54 26.09 -15.79
C SER A 16 -4.70 25.64 -14.58
N CYS A 17 -5.15 24.59 -13.88
CA CYS A 17 -4.22 23.70 -13.20
C CYS A 17 -3.51 22.93 -14.30
N GLY A 18 -2.36 23.47 -14.76
CA GLY A 18 -1.45 22.70 -15.59
C GLY A 18 -1.09 21.39 -14.88
N PRO A 19 -0.86 20.28 -15.61
CA PRO A 19 -0.36 19.09 -14.99
C PRO A 19 1.07 19.38 -14.54
N SER A 20 1.27 19.69 -13.26
CA SER A 20 2.56 19.49 -12.61
C SER A 20 2.76 17.98 -12.55
N SER A 21 3.11 17.37 -13.68
CA SER A 21 3.60 16.01 -13.74
C SER A 21 4.93 16.02 -13.02
N VAL A 22 4.90 15.82 -11.71
CA VAL A 22 6.11 15.52 -10.96
C VAL A 22 6.54 14.15 -11.47
N ASN A 23 7.39 14.12 -12.49
CA ASN A 23 8.11 12.91 -12.88
C ASN A 23 9.06 12.62 -11.72
N VAL A 24 8.57 11.89 -10.72
CA VAL A 24 9.43 11.25 -9.74
C VAL A 24 10.12 10.13 -10.49
N GLU A 25 11.36 10.36 -10.89
CA GLU A 25 12.24 9.33 -11.43
C GLU A 25 12.33 8.20 -10.40
N LEU A 26 11.82 7.03 -10.74
CA LEU A 26 11.94 5.86 -9.87
C LEU A 26 13.42 5.50 -9.73
N PRO A 27 13.87 5.07 -8.54
CA PRO A 27 15.24 4.61 -8.36
C PRO A 27 15.56 3.47 -9.32
N GLU A 28 16.78 3.45 -9.84
CA GLU A 28 17.27 2.33 -10.63
C GLU A 28 17.21 1.04 -9.81
N GLU A 29 16.77 -0.07 -10.42
CA GLU A 29 16.61 -1.35 -9.72
C GLU A 29 17.92 -1.87 -9.10
N SER A 30 19.06 -1.51 -9.71
CA SER A 30 20.42 -1.80 -9.24
C SER A 30 20.76 -1.17 -7.88
N SER A 31 20.05 -0.10 -7.50
CA SER A 31 20.25 0.60 -6.23
C SER A 31 19.49 -0.03 -5.06
N LEU A 32 18.56 -0.96 -5.34
CA LEU A 32 17.75 -1.61 -4.32
C LEU A 32 18.54 -2.72 -3.64
N ASN A 33 18.49 -2.76 -2.30
CA ASN A 33 19.06 -3.86 -1.54
C ASN A 33 18.16 -5.10 -1.65
N ILE A 34 18.58 -6.06 -2.49
CA ILE A 34 17.92 -7.35 -2.67
C ILE A 34 18.63 -8.50 -1.92
N SER A 35 19.50 -8.18 -0.96
CA SER A 35 20.15 -9.20 -0.13
C SER A 35 19.10 -10.05 0.60
N PRO A 36 19.35 -11.35 0.82
CA PRO A 36 18.41 -12.20 1.53
C PRO A 36 18.10 -11.67 2.93
N ILE A 37 16.81 -11.58 3.24
CA ILE A 37 16.31 -11.19 4.55
C ILE A 37 16.67 -12.26 5.58
N THR A 38 17.19 -11.81 6.71
CA THR A 38 17.54 -12.62 7.87
C THR A 38 16.39 -12.71 8.87
N ILE A 39 16.42 -13.72 9.75
CA ILE A 39 15.42 -13.84 10.82
C ILE A 39 15.51 -12.68 11.82
N ASP A 40 16.72 -12.20 12.11
CA ASP A 40 16.94 -11.12 13.06
C ASP A 40 16.34 -9.80 12.56
N GLU A 41 16.41 -9.52 11.26
CA GLU A 41 15.75 -8.36 10.66
C GLU A 41 14.23 -8.42 10.85
N VAL A 42 13.62 -9.58 10.61
CA VAL A 42 12.18 -9.79 10.81
C VAL A 42 11.80 -9.55 12.27
N LEU A 43 12.55 -10.14 13.21
CA LEU A 43 12.28 -9.99 14.65
C LEU A 43 12.50 -8.56 15.14
N GLN A 44 13.54 -7.87 14.65
CA GLN A 44 13.78 -6.47 15.00
C GLN A 44 12.69 -5.54 14.48
N LEU A 45 12.18 -5.78 13.27
CA LEU A 45 11.05 -5.04 12.72
C LEU A 45 9.76 -5.30 13.49
N ALA A 46 9.47 -6.56 13.80
CA ALA A 46 8.30 -6.92 14.61
C ALA A 46 8.32 -6.20 15.98
N LYS A 47 9.47 -6.17 16.66
CA LYS A 47 9.64 -5.47 17.96
C LYS A 47 9.42 -3.96 17.87
N LYS A 48 9.75 -3.34 16.74
CA LYS A 48 9.58 -1.89 16.52
C LYS A 48 8.18 -1.53 16.07
N THR A 49 7.39 -2.50 15.64
CA THR A 49 6.04 -2.26 15.13
C THR A 49 5.09 -2.05 16.32
N PRO A 50 4.33 -0.95 16.36
CA PRO A 50 3.38 -0.72 17.44
C PRO A 50 2.31 -1.82 17.44
N GLY A 51 2.03 -2.38 18.61
CA GLY A 51 0.95 -3.35 18.79
C GLY A 51 -0.45 -2.74 18.64
N ASN A 52 -1.48 -3.59 18.69
CA ASN A 52 -2.90 -3.21 18.60
C ASN A 52 -3.26 -2.46 17.30
N LYS A 53 -2.57 -2.77 16.20
CA LYS A 53 -2.94 -2.30 14.86
C LYS A 53 -3.90 -3.29 14.22
N ALA A 54 -4.71 -2.79 13.28
CA ALA A 54 -5.53 -3.64 12.45
C ALA A 54 -4.62 -4.63 11.69
N THR A 55 -5.05 -5.88 11.62
CA THR A 55 -4.37 -6.91 10.85
C THR A 55 -4.52 -6.64 9.35
N GLY A 56 -3.58 -7.17 8.57
CA GLY A 56 -3.69 -7.18 7.12
C GLY A 56 -4.75 -8.18 6.62
N PRO A 57 -4.88 -8.35 5.30
CA PRO A 57 -5.76 -9.35 4.69
C PRO A 57 -5.44 -10.81 5.07
N ASP A 58 -4.25 -11.05 5.63
CA ASP A 58 -3.81 -12.36 6.12
C ASP A 58 -4.23 -12.66 7.57
N ASP A 59 -4.87 -11.69 8.24
CA ASP A 59 -5.29 -11.75 9.64
C ASP A 59 -4.16 -12.12 10.63
N VAL A 60 -2.90 -11.82 10.27
CA VAL A 60 -1.73 -12.10 11.13
C VAL A 60 -1.42 -10.88 11.99
N PRO A 61 -1.58 -10.95 13.32
CA PRO A 61 -1.21 -9.86 14.22
C PRO A 61 0.31 -9.77 14.38
N VAL A 62 0.81 -8.57 14.64
CA VAL A 62 2.26 -8.32 14.74
C VAL A 62 2.91 -9.08 15.91
N GLU A 63 2.16 -9.32 16.97
CA GLU A 63 2.58 -10.05 18.15
C GLU A 63 2.98 -11.50 17.80
N VAL A 64 2.34 -12.09 16.79
CA VAL A 64 2.63 -13.45 16.32
C VAL A 64 3.94 -13.49 15.51
N LEU A 65 4.35 -12.37 14.90
CA LEU A 65 5.66 -12.26 14.22
C LEU A 65 6.85 -12.35 15.18
N LEU A 66 6.63 -12.14 16.48
CA LEU A 66 7.66 -12.30 17.50
C LEU A 66 7.97 -13.79 17.80
N LEU A 67 7.10 -14.71 17.37
CA LEU A 67 7.34 -16.14 17.50
C LEU A 67 8.41 -16.58 16.48
N PRO A 68 9.54 -17.19 16.89
CA PRO A 68 10.62 -17.55 15.98
C PRO A 68 10.17 -18.43 14.80
N GLN A 69 9.25 -19.38 15.02
CA GLN A 69 8.72 -20.20 13.94
C GLN A 69 7.94 -19.40 12.89
N VAL A 70 7.23 -18.35 13.30
CA VAL A 70 6.49 -17.48 12.37
C VAL A 70 7.48 -16.58 11.64
N ALA A 71 8.45 -16.00 12.34
CA ALA A 71 9.51 -15.20 11.73
C ALA A 71 10.29 -15.99 10.66
N LEU A 72 10.52 -17.30 10.88
CA LEU A 72 11.13 -18.19 9.89
C LEU A 72 10.29 -18.31 8.61
N GLU A 73 8.98 -18.48 8.74
CA GLU A 73 8.08 -18.57 7.57
C GLU A 73 7.95 -17.24 6.84
N VAL A 74 7.86 -16.13 7.57
CA VAL A 74 7.84 -14.78 6.98
C VAL A 74 9.13 -14.54 6.19
N ARG A 75 10.29 -14.84 6.80
CA ARG A 75 11.59 -14.77 6.13
C ARG A 75 11.62 -15.64 4.87
N ARG A 76 11.08 -16.86 4.94
CA ARG A 76 11.02 -17.78 3.79
C ARG A 76 10.19 -17.18 2.65
N VAL A 77 8.96 -16.74 2.93
CA VAL A 77 8.04 -16.16 1.93
C VAL A 77 8.65 -14.91 1.30
N MET A 78 9.17 -13.98 2.10
CA MET A 78 9.77 -12.74 1.59
C MET A 78 10.96 -13.02 0.68
N ASN A 79 11.86 -13.94 1.07
CA ASN A 79 12.99 -14.31 0.23
C ASN A 79 12.58 -15.05 -1.05
N CYS A 80 11.51 -15.86 -1.00
CA CYS A 80 10.93 -16.45 -2.21
C CYS A 80 10.44 -15.38 -3.18
N VAL A 81 9.76 -14.34 -2.69
CA VAL A 81 9.29 -13.21 -3.53
C VAL A 81 10.46 -12.40 -4.09
N LEU A 82 11.46 -12.09 -3.27
CA LEU A 82 12.67 -11.38 -3.73
C LEU A 82 13.43 -12.15 -4.81
N ALA A 83 13.42 -13.48 -4.76
CA ALA A 83 14.00 -14.34 -5.78
C ALA A 83 13.15 -14.46 -7.07
N GLY A 84 12.07 -13.68 -7.20
CA GLY A 84 11.17 -13.69 -8.36
C GLY A 84 10.02 -14.70 -8.25
N GLY A 85 9.81 -15.30 -7.08
CA GLY A 85 8.65 -16.14 -6.80
C GLY A 85 7.35 -15.32 -6.68
N PRO A 86 6.18 -15.97 -6.75
CA PRO A 86 4.91 -15.28 -6.68
C PRO A 86 4.64 -14.75 -5.26
N ALA A 87 4.09 -13.54 -5.17
CA ALA A 87 3.55 -13.03 -3.91
C ALA A 87 2.29 -13.83 -3.49
N PRO A 88 2.06 -14.00 -2.17
CA PRO A 88 0.82 -14.57 -1.64
C PRO A 88 -0.43 -13.97 -2.28
N ALA A 89 -1.46 -14.79 -2.49
CA ALA A 89 -2.68 -14.36 -3.19
C ALA A 89 -3.46 -13.32 -2.37
N GLU A 90 -3.43 -13.47 -1.05
CA GLU A 90 -4.05 -12.60 -0.05
C GLU A 90 -3.44 -11.20 -0.12
N TRP A 91 -2.13 -11.09 -0.37
CA TRP A 91 -1.43 -9.81 -0.53
C TRP A 91 -1.75 -9.11 -1.85
N ARG A 92 -2.21 -9.87 -2.87
CA ARG A 92 -2.62 -9.34 -4.18
C ARG A 92 -4.08 -8.93 -4.22
N THR A 93 -4.84 -9.12 -3.13
CA THR A 93 -6.28 -8.87 -3.05
C THR A 93 -6.58 -7.76 -2.04
N ALA A 94 -7.33 -6.74 -2.46
CA ALA A 94 -7.68 -5.61 -1.59
C ALA A 94 -9.07 -5.81 -0.94
N HIS A 95 -9.12 -5.74 0.39
CA HIS A 95 -10.36 -5.66 1.17
C HIS A 95 -10.55 -4.22 1.66
N ILE A 96 -11.58 -3.53 1.18
CA ILE A 96 -11.80 -2.10 1.47
C ILE A 96 -12.96 -1.96 2.46
N VAL A 97 -12.66 -1.39 3.63
CA VAL A 97 -13.66 -1.05 4.67
C VAL A 97 -13.65 0.46 4.88
N GLY A 98 -14.81 1.10 4.78
CA GLY A 98 -14.94 2.53 5.04
C GLY A 98 -14.92 2.84 6.54
N ILE A 99 -14.00 3.70 6.98
CA ILE A 99 -13.94 4.19 8.37
C ILE A 99 -14.49 5.62 8.41
N PRO A 100 -15.67 5.87 9.02
CA PRO A 100 -16.21 7.22 9.16
C PRO A 100 -15.27 8.12 9.98
N LYS A 101 -14.95 9.31 9.47
CA LYS A 101 -14.18 10.31 10.22
C LYS A 101 -15.10 10.98 11.24
N LYS A 102 -14.56 11.37 12.40
CA LYS A 102 -15.29 12.21 13.35
C LYS A 102 -15.63 13.57 12.68
N PRO A 103 -16.84 14.10 12.86
CA PRO A 103 -17.18 15.45 12.41
C PRO A 103 -16.26 16.48 13.10
N GLY A 104 -15.89 17.55 12.37
CA GLY A 104 -14.85 18.50 12.77
C GLY A 104 -15.06 19.08 14.18
N SER A 105 -13.96 19.16 14.93
CA SER A 105 -13.89 19.89 16.22
C SER A 105 -13.68 21.37 15.99
#